data_AF-A0A453JF60-F1
#
_entry.id   AF-A0A453JF60-F1
#
_cell.length_a   1.000
_cell.length_b   1.000
_cell.length_c   1.000
_cell.angle_alpha   90.00
_cell.angle_beta   90.00
_cell.angle_gamma   90.00
#
_symmetry.space_group_name_H-M   'P 1'
#
loop_
_entity.id
_entity.type
_entity.pdbx_description
1 polymer ?
#
loop_
_entity_poly.entity_id
_entity_poly.type
_entity_poly.pdbx_seq_one_letter_code
_entity_poly.pdbx_strand_id
1 'polypeptide(L)'
;LDDDGGPIIDLEGKVVGLVNNHINETFIPSSILHKCFDFWRRFDCMPRLHLGMTFTSIKHLDPISIERMTRDHNIESGLIVEQ
;
A
#
# COMPACT_ATOMS: atom_id res chain seq x y z
N LEU A 1 -21.53 5.72 -12.62
CA LEU A 1 -21.53 4.24 -12.52
C LEU A 1 -20.45 3.95 -11.53
N ASP A 2 -20.83 3.48 -10.34
CA ASP A 2 -19.89 3.15 -9.28
C ASP A 2 -19.41 1.72 -9.57
N ASP A 3 -18.22 1.61 -10.16
CA ASP A 3 -17.58 0.35 -10.52
C ASP A 3 -16.68 -0.19 -9.40
N ASP A 4 -16.80 0.36 -8.18
CA ASP A 4 -16.14 -0.15 -6.99
C ASP A 4 -16.39 -1.65 -6.79
N GLY A 5 -15.31 -2.39 -6.54
CA GLY A 5 -15.38 -3.85 -6.47
C GLY A 5 -15.47 -4.56 -7.83
N GLY A 6 -15.42 -3.83 -8.95
CA GLY A 6 -15.30 -4.39 -10.28
C GLY A 6 -13.91 -5.00 -10.53
N PRO A 7 -13.78 -6.01 -11.42
CA PRO A 7 -12.49 -6.58 -11.77
C PRO A 7 -11.69 -5.65 -12.70
N ILE A 8 -10.39 -5.57 -12.48
CA ILE A 8 -9.45 -5.00 -13.45
C ILE A 8 -8.81 -6.13 -14.23
N ILE A 9 -8.84 -6.02 -15.55
CA ILE A 9 -8.29 -7.00 -16.48
C ILE A 9 -7.09 -6.43 -17.24
N ASP A 10 -6.11 -7.28 -17.53
CA ASP A 10 -5.04 -6.95 -18.48
C ASP A 10 -5.50 -7.08 -19.94
N LEU A 11 -4.60 -6.82 -20.88
CA LEU A 11 -4.88 -6.90 -22.33
C LEU A 11 -5.19 -8.32 -22.81
N GLU A 12 -4.87 -9.35 -22.01
CA GLU A 12 -5.20 -10.75 -22.29
C GLU A 12 -6.55 -11.16 -21.66
N GLY A 13 -7.22 -10.24 -20.97
CA GLY A 13 -8.49 -10.48 -20.30
C GLY A 13 -8.36 -11.16 -18.93
N LYS A 14 -7.14 -11.27 -18.38
CA LYS A 14 -6.93 -11.87 -17.05
C LYS A 14 -7.16 -10.85 -15.96
N VAL A 15 -7.83 -11.27 -14.88
CA VAL A 15 -8.05 -10.42 -13.70
C VAL A 15 -6.73 -10.17 -12.96
N VAL A 16 -6.31 -8.91 -12.94
CA VAL A 16 -5.09 -8.43 -12.28
C VAL A 16 -5.38 -7.60 -11.02
N GLY A 17 -6.65 -7.28 -10.75
CA GLY A 17 -7.02 -6.56 -9.55
C GLY A 17 -8.50 -6.27 -9.42
N LEU A 18 -8.80 -5.37 -8.50
CA LEU A 18 -10.15 -4.92 -8.12
C LEU A 18 -10.16 -3.38 -8.07
N VAL A 19 -11.15 -2.76 -8.70
CA VAL A 19 -11.34 -1.30 -8.66
C VAL A 19 -11.55 -0.83 -7.22
N ASN A 20 -10.87 0.26 -6.85
CA ASN A 20 -10.98 0.91 -5.55
C ASN A 20 -10.92 2.44 -5.72
N ASN A 21 -12.08 3.05 -5.92
CA ASN A 21 -12.23 4.48 -6.15
C ASN A 21 -12.19 5.31 -4.86
N HIS A 22 -12.04 4.68 -3.68
CA HIS A 22 -11.90 5.41 -2.41
C HIS A 22 -10.66 6.31 -2.35
N ILE A 23 -9.64 6.01 -3.14
CA ILE A 23 -8.45 6.84 -3.33
C ILE A 23 -8.26 6.98 -4.83
N ASN A 24 -8.24 8.22 -5.34
CA ASN A 24 -8.02 8.63 -6.74
C ASN A 24 -7.71 7.49 -7.72
N GLU A 25 -8.75 6.84 -8.27
CA GLU A 25 -8.64 5.84 -9.35
C GLU A 25 -7.59 4.75 -9.08
N THR A 26 -7.51 4.27 -7.84
CA THR A 26 -6.60 3.19 -7.47
C THR A 26 -7.24 1.81 -7.66
N PHE A 27 -6.43 0.78 -7.49
CA PHE A 27 -6.91 -0.60 -7.50
C PHE A 27 -6.16 -1.48 -6.51
N ILE A 28 -6.81 -2.57 -6.09
CA ILE A 28 -6.21 -3.59 -5.25
C ILE A 28 -5.66 -4.70 -6.16
N PRO A 29 -4.34 -4.96 -6.18
CA PRO A 29 -3.77 -6.02 -7.00
C PRO A 29 -4.27 -7.41 -6.59
N SER A 30 -4.47 -8.30 -7.58
CA SER A 30 -4.96 -9.66 -7.35
C SER A 30 -4.02 -10.49 -6.44
N SER A 31 -2.72 -10.20 -6.46
CA SER A 31 -1.74 -10.84 -5.57
C SER A 31 -2.02 -10.59 -4.08
N ILE A 32 -2.56 -9.42 -3.72
CA ILE A 32 -2.99 -9.12 -2.36
C ILE A 32 -4.26 -9.90 -2.02
N LEU A 33 -5.23 -9.93 -2.94
CA LEU A 33 -6.48 -10.68 -2.76
C LEU A 33 -6.22 -12.18 -2.55
N HIS A 34 -5.32 -12.78 -3.33
CA HIS A 34 -4.93 -14.19 -3.18
C HIS A 34 -4.35 -14.46 -1.79
N LYS A 35 -3.45 -13.61 -1.29
CA LYS A 35 -2.90 -13.77 0.07
C LYS A 35 -3.98 -13.64 1.14
N CYS A 36 -4.88 -12.66 1.01
CA CYS A 36 -5.99 -12.49 1.93
C CYS A 36 -6.91 -13.72 1.94
N PHE A 37 -7.19 -14.28 0.78
CA PHE A 37 -8.02 -15.48 0.64
C PHE A 37 -7.34 -16.73 1.23
N ASP A 38 -6.04 -16.89 1.02
CA ASP A 38 -5.25 -17.97 1.61
C ASP A 38 -5.25 -17.90 3.13
N PHE A 39 -5.10 -16.69 3.69
CA PHE A 39 -5.19 -16.47 5.13
C PHE A 39 -6.58 -16.78 5.66
N TRP A 40 -7.63 -16.27 5.03
CA TRP A 40 -9.01 -16.52 5.43
C TRP A 40 -9.30 -18.03 5.45
N ARG A 41 -8.92 -18.76 4.40
CA ARG A 41 -9.15 -20.21 4.31
C ARG A 41 -8.41 -21.01 5.37
N ARG A 42 -7.23 -20.55 5.79
CA ARG A 42 -6.37 -21.27 6.73
C ARG A 42 -6.64 -20.93 8.19
N PHE A 43 -6.96 -19.68 8.47
CA PHE A 43 -6.99 -19.12 9.83
C PHE A 43 -8.35 -18.51 10.21
N ASP A 44 -9.32 -18.53 9.30
CA ASP A 44 -10.63 -17.86 9.44
C ASP A 44 -10.51 -16.35 9.75
N CYS A 45 -9.35 -15.77 9.40
CA CYS A 45 -9.04 -14.36 9.59
C CYS A 45 -7.92 -13.92 8.66
N MET A 46 -7.66 -12.61 8.61
CA MET A 46 -6.50 -12.02 7.95
C MET A 46 -5.51 -11.51 9.01
N PRO A 47 -4.57 -12.34 9.51
CA PRO A 47 -3.66 -11.93 10.56
C PRO A 47 -2.75 -10.81 10.06
N ARG A 48 -2.73 -9.70 10.79
CA ARG A 48 -1.86 -8.55 10.50
C ARG A 48 -0.94 -8.32 11.68
N LEU A 49 0.30 -8.80 11.56
CA LEU A 49 1.34 -8.43 12.52
C LEU A 49 1.69 -6.95 12.31
N HIS A 50 1.46 -6.13 13.33
CA HIS A 50 1.79 -4.71 13.29
C HIS A 50 2.57 -4.30 14.54
N LEU A 51 3.50 -3.35 14.39
CA LEU A 51 4.34 -2.85 15.49
C LEU A 51 3.61 -1.86 16.42
N GLY A 52 2.41 -1.39 16.04
CA GLY A 52 1.65 -0.40 16.84
C GLY A 52 2.26 1.00 16.80
N MET A 53 2.99 1.31 15.72
CA MET A 53 3.67 2.59 15.53
C MET A 53 3.08 3.30 14.30
N THR A 54 3.05 4.63 14.33
CA THR A 54 2.66 5.46 13.20
C THR A 54 3.91 5.88 12.44
N PHE A 55 3.83 5.87 11.11
CA PHE A 55 4.96 6.20 10.25
C PHE A 55 4.57 7.23 9.19
N THR A 56 5.43 8.23 8.99
CA THR A 56 5.40 9.11 7.82
C THR A 56 6.55 8.77 6.89
N SER A 57 6.25 8.66 5.59
CA SER A 57 7.30 8.40 4.59
C SER A 57 8.13 9.65 4.35
N ILE A 58 9.46 9.49 4.27
CA ILE A 58 10.39 10.58 3.96
C ILE A 58 10.01 11.30 2.66
N LYS A 59 9.44 10.57 1.68
CA LYS A 59 9.00 11.13 0.39
C LYS A 59 7.88 12.17 0.49
N HIS A 60 7.20 12.25 1.64
CA HIS A 60 6.13 13.22 1.90
C HIS A 60 6.59 14.42 2.73
N LEU A 61 7.86 14.46 3.14
CA LEU A 61 8.41 15.61 3.83
C LEU A 61 8.64 16.78 2.87
N ASP A 62 8.78 17.97 3.43
CA ASP A 62 9.21 19.13 2.66
C ASP A 62 10.65 18.92 2.12
N PRO A 63 11.00 19.53 0.99
CA PRO A 63 12.31 19.36 0.37
C PRO A 63 13.50 19.73 1.27
N ILE A 64 13.33 20.68 2.21
CA ILE A 64 14.41 21.10 3.11
C ILE A 64 14.70 19.97 4.11
N SER A 65 13.67 19.34 4.64
CA SER A 65 13.81 18.18 5.52
C SER A 65 14.46 16.99 4.81
N ILE A 66 14.09 16.71 3.56
CA ILE A 66 14.70 15.65 2.74
C ILE A 66 16.19 15.95 2.50
N GLU A 67 16.53 17.17 2.09
CA GLU A 67 17.92 17.59 1.83
C GLU A 67 18.80 17.45 3.09
N ARG A 68 18.28 17.85 4.25
CA ARG A 68 18.98 17.70 5.53
C ARG A 68 19.23 16.24 5.88
N MET A 69 18.23 15.37 5.72
CA MET A 69 18.40 13.93 5.98
C MET A 69 19.45 13.31 5.07
N THR A 70 19.44 13.65 3.78
CA THR A 70 20.44 13.15 2.83
C THR A 70 21.83 13.66 3.16
N ARG A 71 22.01 14.98 3.39
CA ARG A 71 23.33 15.56 3.61
C ARG A 71 23.94 15.27 4.97
N ASP A 72 23.14 15.33 6.03
CA ASP A 72 23.65 15.22 7.40
C ASP A 72 23.73 13.75 7.84
N HIS A 73 22.91 12.87 7.25
CA HIS A 73 22.76 11.48 7.70
C HIS A 73 22.88 10.43 6.58
N ASN A 74 23.01 10.82 5.31
CA ASN A 74 23.05 9.90 4.16
C ASN A 74 21.79 9.00 4.08
N ILE A 75 20.63 9.58 4.41
CA ILE A 75 19.32 8.90 4.35
C ILE A 75 18.50 9.50 3.21
N GLU A 76 18.31 8.72 2.15
CA GLU A 76 17.57 9.15 0.95
C GLU A 76 16.09 8.71 0.96
N SER A 77 15.77 7.64 1.69
CA SER A 77 14.42 7.07 1.71
C SER A 77 14.16 6.29 3.01
N GLY A 78 12.89 6.11 3.35
CA GLY A 78 12.48 5.37 4.54
C GLY A 78 11.17 5.85 5.16
N LEU A 79 10.97 5.43 6.40
CA LEU A 79 9.83 5.75 7.25
C LEU A 79 10.33 6.41 8.53
N ILE A 80 9.70 7.51 8.91
CA ILE A 80 9.93 8.22 10.17
C ILE A 80 8.86 7.77 11.14
N VAL A 81 9.29 7.37 12.34
CA VAL A 81 8.38 7.07 13.44
C VAL A 81 7.82 8.37 13.99
N GLU A 82 6.50 8.49 14.04
CA GLU A 82 5.83 9.59 14.73
C GLU A 82 5.78 9.29 16.24
N GLN A 83 5.99 10.32 17.06
CA GLN A 83 5.83 10.24 18.53
C GLN A 83 4.37 10.36 18.93
#